data_AF-A0A934HL70-F1
#
_entry.id   AF-A0A934HL70-F1
#
_cell.length_a   1.000
_cell.length_b   1.000
_cell.length_c   1.000
_cell.angle_alpha   90.00
_cell.angle_beta   90.00
_cell.angle_gamma   90.00
#
_symmetry.space_group_name_H-M   'P 1'
#
loop_
_entity.id
_entity.type
_entity.pdbx_description
1 polymer ?
#
loop_
_entity_poly.entity_id
_entity_poly.type
_entity_poly.pdbx_seq_one_letter_code
_entity_poly.pdbx_strand_id
1 'polypeptide(L)'
;MRGDRWTRGGKEIKRIKAVAIVATFCVAVPASVAMANPPLREVPEIEDTLFIVAIADEVSKKCDSISGRRLKGLSILLNLRAHANRLGYSDAEIRNQVESDAEKKRMRAKGEAYLKSQGVAIGESETYCAFGRAEIKKSSAIGALLKAK
;
A
#
# COMPACT_ATOMS: atom_id res chain seq x y z
N MET A 1 -2.49 22.21 54.14
CA MET A 1 -2.60 21.58 55.47
C MET A 1 -3.66 20.50 55.42
N ARG A 2 -3.40 19.37 56.09
CA ARG A 2 -4.16 18.11 56.16
C ARG A 2 -3.90 17.18 54.96
N GLY A 3 -3.21 16.06 55.09
CA GLY A 3 -3.12 15.17 56.26
C GLY A 3 -3.92 13.90 55.96
N ASP A 4 -3.18 12.82 55.76
CA ASP A 4 -3.50 11.48 56.24
C ASP A 4 -4.61 10.68 55.55
N ARG A 5 -4.18 9.70 54.74
CA ARG A 5 -4.89 8.44 54.58
C ARG A 5 -3.90 7.27 54.55
N TRP A 6 -3.29 7.05 55.71
CA TRP A 6 -2.47 5.89 56.00
C TRP A 6 -3.25 4.94 56.91
N THR A 7 -3.98 3.99 56.32
CA THR A 7 -4.40 2.76 57.01
C THR A 7 -4.62 1.64 56.00
N ARG A 8 -3.73 0.65 55.99
CA ARG A 8 -4.11 -0.77 56.08
C ARG A 8 -2.89 -1.68 56.09
N GLY A 9 -2.85 -2.50 57.14
CA GLY A 9 -2.54 -3.91 57.00
C GLY A 9 -1.09 -4.27 57.19
N GLY A 10 -0.66 -4.32 58.44
CA GLY A 10 0.46 -5.16 58.83
C GLY A 10 0.19 -6.62 58.47
N LYS A 11 1.17 -7.25 57.83
CA LYS A 11 1.36 -8.69 57.87
C LYS A 11 2.83 -8.94 58.17
N GLU A 12 3.06 -9.49 59.36
CA GLU A 12 4.31 -10.07 59.78
C GLU A 12 4.82 -11.06 58.73
N ILE A 13 6.04 -10.83 58.24
CA ILE A 13 6.72 -11.79 57.38
C ILE A 13 7.75 -12.51 58.25
N LYS A 14 7.38 -13.73 58.65
CA LYS A 14 8.23 -14.68 59.37
C LYS A 14 9.60 -14.79 58.68
N ARG A 15 10.64 -14.78 59.52
CA ARG A 15 12.04 -15.07 59.17
C ARG A 15 12.15 -16.43 58.49
N ILE A 16 12.38 -16.45 57.18
CA ILE A 16 12.70 -17.67 56.43
C ILE A 16 14.22 -17.76 56.33
N LYS A 17 14.75 -18.85 56.88
CA LYS A 17 16.16 -19.22 56.89
C LYS A 17 16.61 -19.60 55.46
N ALA A 18 17.90 -19.36 55.20
CA ALA A 18 18.63 -19.58 53.96
C ALA A 18 18.26 -20.85 53.16
N VAL A 19 18.35 -20.78 51.83
CA VAL A 19 19.14 -21.67 50.92
C VAL A 19 18.69 -21.46 49.46
N ALA A 20 19.69 -21.47 48.57
CA ALA A 20 19.64 -21.53 47.09
C ALA A 20 19.25 -20.25 46.31
N ILE A 21 20.28 -19.47 45.94
CA ILE A 21 20.22 -18.52 44.82
C ILE A 21 20.23 -19.36 43.53
N VAL A 22 19.05 -19.59 42.95
CA VAL A 22 18.94 -19.97 41.54
C VAL A 22 19.00 -18.67 40.74
N ALA A 23 20.13 -18.42 40.10
CA ALA A 23 20.30 -17.29 39.19
C ALA A 23 19.48 -17.56 37.91
N THR A 24 18.21 -17.13 37.92
CA THR A 24 17.37 -17.10 36.72
C THR A 24 17.94 -16.04 35.76
N PHE A 25 18.71 -16.49 34.77
CA PHE A 25 19.19 -15.66 33.68
C PHE A 25 17.99 -15.26 32.81
N CYS A 26 17.36 -14.12 33.13
CA CYS A 26 16.40 -13.48 32.24
C CYS A 26 17.17 -12.98 31.01
N VAL A 27 17.23 -13.79 29.95
CA VAL A 27 17.67 -13.34 28.64
C VAL A 27 16.66 -12.30 28.15
N ALA A 28 17.01 -11.03 28.29
CA ALA A 28 16.30 -9.94 27.64
C ALA A 28 16.50 -10.11 26.14
N VAL A 29 15.52 -10.69 25.46
CA VAL A 29 15.48 -10.70 23.99
C VAL A 29 15.28 -9.26 23.56
N PRO A 30 16.24 -8.62 22.84
CA PRO A 30 15.98 -7.31 22.27
C PRO A 30 14.81 -7.45 21.31
N ALA A 31 13.72 -6.73 21.56
CA ALA A 31 12.64 -6.59 20.62
C ALA A 31 13.24 -5.94 19.36
N SER A 32 13.44 -6.75 18.31
CA SER A 32 13.81 -6.25 17.00
C SER A 32 12.70 -5.31 16.55
N VAL A 33 12.98 -4.01 16.58
CA VAL A 33 12.13 -3.01 15.93
C VAL A 33 12.11 -3.35 14.45
N ALA A 34 11.03 -3.97 13.98
CA ALA A 34 10.85 -4.18 12.56
C ALA A 34 10.79 -2.81 11.91
N MET A 35 11.88 -2.42 11.22
CA MET A 35 11.83 -1.27 10.33
C MET A 35 10.85 -1.62 9.21
N ALA A 36 9.67 -1.01 9.25
CA ALA A 36 8.71 -1.15 8.17
C ALA A 36 9.37 -0.66 6.88
N ASN A 37 9.23 -1.44 5.80
CA ASN A 37 9.67 -1.00 4.48
C ASN A 37 9.01 0.34 4.13
N PRO A 38 9.69 1.24 3.40
CA PRO A 38 9.07 2.47 2.93
C PRO A 38 7.81 2.14 2.10
N PRO A 39 6.81 3.03 2.04
CA PRO A 39 5.61 2.74 1.27
C PRO A 39 5.94 2.51 -0.21
N LEU A 40 5.19 1.61 -0.88
CA LEU A 40 5.44 1.21 -2.27
C LEU A 40 5.52 2.40 -3.25
N ARG A 41 4.89 3.53 -2.90
CA ARG A 41 4.93 4.80 -3.65
C ARG A 41 6.32 5.44 -3.72
N GLU A 42 7.22 5.10 -2.81
CA GLU A 42 8.60 5.60 -2.75
C GLU A 42 9.55 4.77 -3.62
N VAL A 43 9.06 3.69 -4.23
CA VAL A 43 9.76 2.92 -5.25
C VAL A 43 9.21 3.34 -6.62
N PRO A 44 9.91 4.22 -7.37
CA PRO A 44 9.37 4.83 -8.59
C PRO A 44 8.90 3.80 -9.62
N GLU A 45 9.64 2.70 -9.79
CA GLU A 45 9.30 1.64 -10.74
C GLU A 45 7.95 0.98 -10.40
N ILE A 46 7.62 0.84 -9.11
CA ILE A 46 6.34 0.29 -8.66
C ILE A 46 5.24 1.33 -8.82
N GLU A 47 5.46 2.54 -8.32
CA GLU A 47 4.47 3.63 -8.37
C GLU A 47 4.09 4.00 -9.81
N ASP A 48 5.06 4.14 -10.71
CA ASP A 48 4.82 4.57 -12.09
C ASP A 48 4.12 3.48 -12.90
N THR A 49 4.53 2.23 -12.72
CA THR A 49 3.87 1.09 -13.39
C THR A 49 2.45 0.89 -12.87
N LEU A 50 2.25 0.98 -11.55
CA LEU A 50 0.91 0.89 -10.95
C LEU A 50 0.02 2.03 -11.43
N PHE A 51 0.58 3.23 -11.56
CA PHE A 51 -0.11 4.40 -12.10
C PHE A 51 -0.56 4.18 -13.55
N ILE A 52 0.32 3.66 -14.42
CA ILE A 52 -0.03 3.32 -15.81
C ILE A 52 -1.19 2.31 -15.88
N VAL A 53 -1.14 1.26 -15.05
CA VAL A 53 -2.23 0.27 -14.97
C VAL A 53 -3.52 0.91 -14.47
N ALA A 54 -3.46 1.79 -13.46
CA ALA A 54 -4.62 2.48 -12.92
C ALA A 54 -5.28 3.40 -13.96
N ILE A 55 -4.50 4.17 -14.73
CA ILE A 55 -5.05 5.02 -15.80
C ILE A 55 -5.70 4.18 -16.90
N ALA A 56 -5.04 3.10 -17.34
CA ALA A 56 -5.60 2.22 -18.35
C ALA A 56 -6.92 1.55 -17.88
N ASP A 57 -6.97 1.13 -16.62
CA ASP A 57 -8.19 0.55 -16.03
C ASP A 57 -9.33 1.58 -15.98
N GLU A 58 -9.06 2.81 -15.52
CA GLU A 58 -10.04 3.90 -15.46
C GLU A 58 -10.59 4.23 -16.86
N VAL A 59 -9.71 4.39 -17.86
CA VAL A 59 -10.13 4.60 -19.25
C VAL A 59 -11.01 3.45 -19.74
N SER A 60 -10.64 2.20 -19.45
CA SER A 60 -11.43 1.04 -19.86
C SER A 60 -12.80 0.93 -19.17
N LYS A 61 -12.97 1.56 -18.01
CA LYS A 61 -14.23 1.62 -17.27
C LYS A 61 -15.13 2.76 -17.72
N LYS A 62 -14.53 3.88 -18.16
CA LYS A 62 -15.25 5.09 -18.58
C LYS A 62 -15.55 5.15 -20.07
N CYS A 63 -14.84 4.37 -20.88
CA CYS A 63 -15.03 4.34 -22.32
C CYS A 63 -15.67 3.03 -22.80
N ASP A 64 -16.86 3.11 -23.40
CA ASP A 64 -17.59 1.94 -23.88
C ASP A 64 -17.04 1.32 -25.17
N SER A 65 -16.20 2.04 -25.93
CA SER A 65 -15.59 1.52 -27.17
C SER A 65 -14.17 0.96 -26.97
N ILE A 66 -13.61 1.06 -25.77
CA ILE A 66 -12.25 0.59 -25.44
C ILE A 66 -12.35 -0.47 -24.33
N SER A 67 -11.49 -1.48 -24.39
CA SER A 67 -11.34 -2.46 -23.31
C SER A 67 -9.89 -2.57 -22.87
N GLY A 68 -9.69 -2.89 -21.59
CA GLY A 68 -8.36 -3.20 -21.06
C GLY A 68 -7.90 -4.60 -21.47
N ARG A 69 -6.61 -4.76 -21.77
CA ARG A 69 -5.96 -6.06 -22.02
C ARG A 69 -5.74 -6.76 -20.68
N ARG A 70 -6.81 -7.34 -20.12
CA ARG A 70 -6.85 -7.88 -18.74
C ARG A 70 -5.72 -8.86 -18.42
N LEU A 71 -5.41 -9.78 -19.32
CA LEU A 71 -4.29 -10.73 -19.13
C LEU A 71 -2.94 -10.02 -19.01
N LYS A 72 -2.71 -8.97 -19.81
CA LYS A 72 -1.48 -8.18 -19.75
C LYS A 72 -1.41 -7.35 -18.47
N GLY A 73 -2.51 -6.70 -18.10
CA GLY A 73 -2.60 -5.97 -16.83
C GLY A 73 -2.32 -6.88 -15.63
N LEU A 74 -2.93 -8.07 -15.59
CA LEU A 74 -2.68 -9.07 -14.55
C LEU A 74 -1.21 -9.51 -14.51
N SER A 75 -0.61 -9.79 -15.67
CA SER A 75 0.81 -10.14 -15.74
C SER A 75 1.71 -9.05 -15.18
N ILE A 76 1.43 -7.77 -15.44
CA ILE A 76 2.18 -6.65 -14.88
C ILE A 76 2.03 -6.59 -13.37
N LEU A 77 0.81 -6.71 -12.84
CA LEU A 77 0.57 -6.69 -11.39
C LEU A 77 1.28 -7.83 -10.66
N LEU A 78 1.33 -9.03 -11.27
CA LEU A 78 2.08 -10.17 -10.73
C LEU A 78 3.60 -9.91 -10.73
N ASN A 79 4.12 -9.31 -11.80
CA ASN A 79 5.53 -8.92 -11.88
C ASN A 79 5.89 -7.83 -10.86
N LEU A 80 5.01 -6.85 -10.65
CA LEU A 80 5.19 -5.82 -9.61
C LEU A 80 5.21 -6.42 -8.21
N ARG A 81 4.30 -7.34 -7.92
CA ARG A 81 4.30 -8.08 -6.65
C ARG A 81 5.60 -8.84 -6.46
N ALA A 82 6.05 -9.58 -7.48
CA ALA A 82 7.31 -10.30 -7.42
C ALA A 82 8.50 -9.36 -7.24
N HIS A 83 8.48 -8.17 -7.85
CA HIS A 83 9.51 -7.16 -7.67
C HIS A 83 9.54 -6.59 -6.25
N ALA A 84 8.39 -6.21 -5.70
CA ALA A 84 8.26 -5.77 -4.31
C ALA A 84 8.75 -6.87 -3.34
N ASN A 85 8.41 -8.14 -3.60
CA ASN A 85 8.89 -9.24 -2.78
C ASN A 85 10.43 -9.37 -2.81
N ARG A 86 11.08 -9.14 -3.96
CA ARG A 86 12.56 -9.09 -4.06
C ARG A 86 13.17 -7.92 -3.29
N LEU A 87 12.42 -6.84 -3.08
CA LEU A 87 12.83 -5.69 -2.27
C LEU A 87 12.60 -5.91 -0.77
N GLY A 88 12.08 -7.07 -0.35
CA GLY A 88 11.89 -7.41 1.06
C GLY A 88 10.48 -7.13 1.60
N TYR A 89 9.54 -6.73 0.74
CA TYR A 89 8.14 -6.59 1.15
C TYR A 89 7.47 -7.95 1.24
N SER A 90 6.71 -8.17 2.29
CA SER A 90 5.81 -9.32 2.35
C SER A 90 4.53 -9.08 1.55
N ASP A 91 3.92 -10.17 1.09
CA ASP A 91 2.62 -10.15 0.43
C ASP A 91 1.52 -9.47 1.27
N ALA A 92 1.60 -9.57 2.60
CA ALA A 92 0.67 -8.93 3.52
C ALA A 92 0.90 -7.42 3.59
N GLU A 93 2.15 -6.97 3.69
CA GLU A 93 2.49 -5.54 3.66
C GLU A 93 2.06 -4.89 2.35
N ILE A 94 2.33 -5.56 1.21
CA ILE A 94 1.88 -5.08 -0.11
C ILE A 94 0.37 -4.89 -0.12
N ARG A 95 -0.39 -5.92 0.27
CA ARG A 95 -1.86 -5.85 0.31
C ARG A 95 -2.35 -4.74 1.23
N ASN A 96 -1.84 -4.68 2.47
CA ASN A 96 -2.26 -3.68 3.44
C ASN A 96 -2.03 -2.24 2.92
N GLN A 97 -0.94 -2.01 2.19
CA GLN A 97 -0.68 -0.72 1.58
C GLN A 97 -1.61 -0.45 0.39
N VAL A 98 -1.66 -1.32 -0.63
CA VAL A 98 -2.48 -1.07 -1.84
C VAL A 98 -3.98 -1.07 -1.56
N GLU A 99 -4.43 -1.76 -0.52
CA GLU A 99 -5.83 -1.81 -0.11
C GLU A 99 -6.24 -0.65 0.79
N SER A 100 -5.29 0.10 1.35
CA SER A 100 -5.55 1.28 2.18
C SER A 100 -6.35 2.33 1.42
N ASP A 101 -7.40 2.86 2.07
CA ASP A 101 -8.22 3.92 1.50
C ASP A 101 -7.41 5.19 1.23
N ALA A 102 -6.39 5.47 2.04
CA ALA A 102 -5.51 6.62 1.84
C ALA A 102 -4.69 6.49 0.55
N GLU A 103 -4.10 5.31 0.30
CA GLU A 103 -3.32 5.03 -0.90
C GLU A 103 -4.21 5.04 -2.15
N LYS A 104 -5.39 4.41 -2.08
CA LYS A 104 -6.38 4.45 -3.16
C LYS A 104 -6.85 5.87 -3.46
N LYS A 105 -7.15 6.67 -2.43
CA LYS A 105 -7.57 8.07 -2.59
C LYS A 105 -6.48 8.91 -3.23
N ARG A 106 -5.21 8.75 -2.81
CA ARG A 106 -4.07 9.42 -3.45
C ARG A 106 -3.96 9.03 -4.92
N MET A 107 -3.96 7.74 -5.23
CA MET A 107 -3.80 7.24 -6.60
C MET A 107 -4.92 7.77 -7.52
N ARG A 108 -6.17 7.81 -7.04
CA ARG A 108 -7.29 8.42 -7.76
C ARG A 108 -7.06 9.92 -8.00
N ALA A 109 -6.67 10.68 -6.98
CA ALA A 109 -6.39 12.11 -7.13
C ALA A 109 -5.25 12.38 -8.12
N LYS A 110 -4.16 11.60 -8.05
CA LYS A 110 -3.04 11.64 -9.02
C LYS A 110 -3.55 11.35 -10.43
N GLY A 111 -4.40 10.32 -10.59
CA GLY A 111 -4.97 9.93 -11.88
C GLY A 111 -5.90 10.98 -12.48
N GLU A 112 -6.81 11.54 -11.68
CA GLU A 112 -7.70 12.62 -12.12
C GLU A 112 -6.94 13.88 -12.53
N ALA A 113 -5.92 14.27 -11.75
CA ALA A 113 -5.08 15.42 -12.09
C ALA A 113 -4.34 15.19 -13.42
N TYR A 114 -3.78 14.00 -13.62
CA TYR A 114 -3.15 13.63 -14.87
C TYR A 114 -4.13 13.65 -16.04
N LEU A 115 -5.28 12.98 -15.93
CA LEU A 115 -6.30 12.94 -16.98
C LEU A 115 -6.78 14.36 -17.36
N LYS A 116 -7.05 15.22 -16.38
CA LYS A 116 -7.36 16.64 -16.62
C LYS A 116 -6.25 17.36 -17.37
N SER A 117 -4.99 17.14 -17.01
CA SER A 117 -3.84 17.72 -17.71
C SER A 117 -3.73 17.25 -19.17
N GLN A 118 -4.31 16.08 -19.50
CA GLN A 118 -4.39 15.54 -20.85
C GLN A 118 -5.67 15.96 -21.60
N GLY A 119 -6.46 16.87 -21.03
CA GLY A 119 -7.71 17.37 -21.64
C GLY A 119 -8.92 16.46 -21.45
N VAL A 120 -8.86 15.49 -20.53
CA VAL A 120 -10.02 14.65 -20.19
C VAL A 120 -10.93 15.40 -19.22
N ALA A 121 -12.20 15.53 -19.57
CA ALA A 121 -13.23 16.09 -18.70
C ALA A 121 -13.81 14.97 -17.82
N ILE A 122 -13.67 15.12 -16.50
CA ILE A 122 -14.15 14.12 -15.55
C ILE A 122 -15.67 14.02 -15.62
N GLY A 123 -16.19 12.82 -15.88
CA GLY A 123 -17.62 12.56 -16.07
C GLY A 123 -18.06 12.51 -17.54
N GLU A 124 -17.22 12.94 -18.48
CA GLU A 124 -17.54 12.91 -19.91
C GLU A 124 -16.84 11.73 -20.60
N SER A 125 -17.55 10.60 -20.73
CA SER A 125 -17.03 9.34 -21.29
C SER A 125 -16.30 9.48 -22.63
N GLU A 126 -16.81 10.34 -23.52
CA GLU A 126 -16.21 10.57 -24.84
C GLU A 126 -14.78 11.14 -24.76
N THR A 127 -14.49 11.97 -23.75
CA THR A 127 -13.14 12.52 -23.57
C THR A 127 -12.15 11.44 -23.10
N TYR A 128 -12.60 10.49 -22.27
CA TYR A 128 -11.81 9.30 -21.92
C TYR A 128 -11.56 8.41 -23.13
N CYS A 129 -12.56 8.24 -23.99
CA CYS A 129 -12.43 7.48 -25.22
C CYS A 129 -11.43 8.13 -26.20
N ALA A 130 -11.49 9.45 -26.38
CA ALA A 130 -10.56 10.20 -27.21
C ALA A 130 -9.11 10.05 -26.70
N PHE A 131 -8.91 10.24 -25.40
CA PHE A 131 -7.61 10.01 -24.74
C PHE A 131 -7.12 8.58 -24.96
N GLY A 132 -7.95 7.58 -24.66
CA GLY A 132 -7.59 6.17 -24.83
C GLY A 132 -7.21 5.79 -26.26
N ARG A 133 -7.94 6.29 -27.28
CA ARG A 133 -7.59 6.09 -28.69
C ARG A 133 -6.25 6.74 -29.04
N ALA A 134 -5.98 7.94 -28.53
CA ALA A 134 -4.71 8.61 -28.74
C ALA A 134 -3.54 7.83 -28.11
N GLU A 135 -3.71 7.32 -26.88
CA GLU A 135 -2.72 6.46 -26.21
C GLU A 135 -2.44 5.17 -27.01
N ILE A 136 -3.48 4.49 -27.51
CA ILE A 136 -3.35 3.31 -28.38
C ILE A 136 -2.57 3.67 -29.65
N LYS A 137 -2.95 4.75 -30.33
CA LYS A 137 -2.34 5.18 -31.60
C LYS A 137 -0.85 5.45 -31.46
N LYS A 138 -0.43 6.10 -30.37
CA LYS A 138 0.99 6.39 -30.10
C LYS A 138 1.76 5.22 -29.45
N SER A 139 1.11 4.08 -29.22
CA SER A 139 1.70 2.91 -28.57
C SER A 139 2.40 3.23 -27.24
N SER A 140 1.79 4.11 -26.45
CA SER A 140 2.30 4.44 -25.13
C SER A 140 2.19 3.26 -24.16
N ALA A 141 2.80 3.38 -22.98
CA ALA A 141 2.64 2.37 -21.94
C ALA A 141 1.16 2.18 -21.52
N ILE A 142 0.37 3.26 -21.46
CA ILE A 142 -1.08 3.21 -21.21
C ILE A 142 -1.79 2.53 -22.40
N GLY A 143 -1.50 2.96 -23.63
CA GLY A 143 -2.10 2.42 -24.84
C GLY A 143 -1.80 0.93 -25.04
N ALA A 144 -0.63 0.48 -24.60
CA ALA A 144 -0.20 -0.91 -24.64
C ALA A 144 -1.03 -1.82 -23.72
N LEU A 145 -1.81 -1.25 -22.78
CA LEU A 145 -2.78 -1.94 -21.93
C LEU A 145 -4.22 -1.82 -22.42
N LEU A 146 -4.45 -1.06 -23.48
CA LEU A 146 -5.77 -0.83 -24.06
C LEU A 146 -5.91 -1.53 -25.41
N LYS A 147 -7.15 -1.78 -25.81
CA LYS A 147 -7.53 -2.20 -27.16
C LYS A 147 -8.90 -1.63 -27.50
N ALA A 148 -9.11 -1.28 -28.76
CA ALA A 148 -10.46 -1.07 -29.27
C ALA A 148 -11.28 -2.36 -29.10
N LYS A 149 -12.58 -2.21 -28.84
CA LYS A 149 -13.51 -3.34 -28.84
C LYS A 149 -13.79 -3.81 -30.26
#